data_AF-A0A968ZFI0-F1
#
_entry.id   AF-A0A968ZFI0-F1
#
_cell.length_a   1.000
_cell.length_b   1.000
_cell.length_c   1.000
_cell.angle_alpha   90.00
_cell.angle_beta   90.00
_cell.angle_gamma   90.00
#
_symmetry.space_group_name_H-M   'P 1'
#
loop_
_entity.id
_entity.type
_entity.pdbx_description
1 polymer ?
#
loop_
_entity_poly.entity_id
_entity_poly.type
_entity_poly.pdbx_seq_one_letter_code
_entity_poly.pdbx_strand_id
1 'polypeptide(L)'
;MICTDTSALYLNQNEDPLQGYRSFSGTQKEACIFRVFNKGFSMPFTQTFYVYQYQVVDDSNGFSITRLDPINLADGSTYIYPNSPISSIFYFNSVDQAPSDWGSLATLTGFVNLRVLPSQDYGRYLDPAHPQYPTPVTWEVIYQEVLQTYALLFPAMTEVLPFTKENWDNGTMAAMMLQRVSLDLWTSSLFMPITRDMSNNQIALIQKWAEGFQKGAAGKAEQLYIQPGISPRQYLRQQKLDKIYKKQTPELR
;
A
#
# COMPACT_ATOMS: atom_id res chain seq x y z
N MET A 1 2.30 -1.30 -18.54
CA MET A 1 1.03 -1.82 -18.01
C MET A 1 0.41 -0.72 -17.17
N ILE A 2 -0.61 -0.05 -17.70
CA ILE A 2 -1.39 0.94 -16.95
C ILE A 2 -2.51 0.14 -16.30
N CYS A 3 -2.27 -0.35 -15.09
CA CYS A 3 -3.36 -0.75 -14.22
C CYS A 3 -4.14 0.53 -13.91
N THR A 4 -5.39 0.62 -14.33
CA THR A 4 -6.27 1.66 -13.82
C THR A 4 -6.46 1.38 -12.33
N ASP A 5 -5.92 2.26 -11.51
CA ASP A 5 -6.01 2.29 -10.05
C ASP A 5 -7.45 2.18 -9.53
N THR A 6 -8.44 2.56 -10.34
CA THR A 6 -9.87 2.51 -10.01
C THR A 6 -10.49 1.11 -9.96
N SER A 7 -9.84 0.06 -10.48
CA SER A 7 -10.39 -1.32 -10.51
C SER A 7 -9.62 -2.31 -9.62
N ALA A 8 -8.83 -1.78 -8.69
CA ALA A 8 -8.10 -2.55 -7.69
C ALA A 8 -8.81 -2.55 -6.33
N LEU A 9 -8.90 -3.74 -5.72
CA LEU A 9 -9.33 -3.97 -4.36
C LEU A 9 -8.12 -4.36 -3.51
N TYR A 10 -8.00 -3.83 -2.31
CA TYR A 10 -6.89 -4.07 -1.40
C TYR A 10 -7.37 -4.68 -0.08
N LEU A 11 -6.69 -5.73 0.35
CA LEU A 11 -6.90 -6.42 1.63
C LEU A 11 -5.56 -6.95 2.14
N ASN A 12 -5.37 -7.07 3.45
CA ASN A 12 -4.23 -7.81 3.99
C ASN A 12 -4.54 -9.31 4.05
N GLN A 13 -3.50 -10.12 3.88
CA GLN A 13 -3.58 -11.55 4.08
C GLN A 13 -4.18 -11.86 5.47
N ASN A 14 -5.10 -12.80 5.53
CA ASN A 14 -5.84 -13.23 6.72
C ASN A 14 -6.86 -12.22 7.29
N GLU A 15 -7.03 -11.02 6.70
CA GLU A 15 -8.17 -10.17 7.06
C GLU A 15 -9.50 -10.79 6.58
N ASP A 16 -10.57 -10.57 7.33
CA ASP A 16 -11.91 -11.02 6.96
C ASP A 16 -12.45 -10.22 5.75
N PRO A 17 -12.69 -10.86 4.59
CA PRO A 17 -13.24 -10.20 3.41
C PRO A 17 -14.64 -9.61 3.61
N LEU A 18 -15.39 -10.07 4.60
CA LEU A 18 -16.72 -9.52 4.93
C LEU A 18 -16.63 -8.09 5.47
N GLN A 19 -15.47 -7.67 5.98
CA GLN A 19 -15.22 -6.28 6.39
C GLN A 19 -15.01 -5.34 5.19
N GLY A 20 -15.06 -5.86 3.97
CA GLY A 20 -14.87 -5.13 2.73
C GLY A 20 -13.41 -4.94 2.36
N TYR A 21 -13.22 -4.20 1.27
CA TYR A 21 -11.95 -3.96 0.61
C TYR A 21 -11.69 -2.46 0.56
N ARG A 22 -10.42 -2.04 0.64
CA ARG A 22 -10.10 -0.66 0.26
C ARG A 22 -10.05 -0.56 -1.26
N SER A 23 -10.62 0.50 -1.81
CA SER A 23 -10.59 0.84 -3.22
C SER A 23 -9.92 2.21 -3.39
N PHE A 24 -9.69 2.66 -4.62
CA PHE A 24 -9.14 4.00 -4.84
C PHE A 24 -10.11 5.14 -4.50
N SER A 25 -11.42 4.87 -4.43
CA SER A 25 -12.45 5.89 -4.22
C SER A 25 -12.66 6.30 -2.77
N GLY A 26 -12.09 5.58 -1.80
CA GLY A 26 -12.37 5.82 -0.39
C GLY A 26 -11.23 5.47 0.55
N THR A 27 -11.19 6.14 1.70
CA THR A 27 -10.26 5.83 2.80
C THR A 27 -10.76 4.69 3.68
N GLN A 28 -12.03 4.28 3.54
CA GLN A 28 -12.65 3.20 4.29
C GLN A 28 -12.74 1.93 3.44
N LYS A 29 -12.94 0.79 4.11
CA LYS A 29 -13.25 -0.46 3.44
C LYS A 29 -14.72 -0.46 3.03
N GLU A 30 -15.01 -0.99 1.86
CA GLU A 30 -16.36 -1.11 1.31
C GLU A 30 -16.55 -2.47 0.61
N ALA A 31 -17.80 -2.90 0.48
CA ALA A 31 -18.09 -4.11 -0.28
C ALA A 31 -17.81 -3.88 -1.78
N CYS A 32 -17.35 -4.92 -2.48
CA CYS A 32 -17.28 -4.87 -3.94
C CYS A 32 -18.67 -5.07 -4.53
N ILE A 33 -19.25 -4.00 -5.07
CA ILE A 33 -20.60 -4.00 -5.65
C ILE A 33 -20.51 -4.10 -7.18
N PHE A 34 -21.14 -5.11 -7.75
CA PHE A 34 -21.25 -5.29 -9.19
C PHE A 34 -22.33 -4.39 -9.77
N ARG A 35 -21.97 -3.66 -10.83
CA ARG A 35 -22.93 -2.92 -11.65
C ARG A 35 -23.16 -3.70 -12.94
N VAL A 36 -24.30 -4.38 -13.05
CA VAL A 36 -24.60 -5.29 -14.15
C VAL A 36 -25.58 -4.63 -15.10
N PHE A 37 -25.16 -4.49 -16.36
CA PHE A 37 -25.97 -3.85 -17.39
C PHE A 37 -26.20 -4.77 -18.58
N ASN A 38 -27.36 -4.63 -19.21
CA ASN A 38 -27.65 -5.23 -20.52
C ASN A 38 -28.08 -4.11 -21.47
N LYS A 39 -27.33 -3.94 -22.57
CA LYS A 39 -27.59 -2.89 -23.57
C LYS A 39 -27.76 -1.49 -22.95
N GLY A 40 -26.96 -1.17 -21.93
CA GLY A 40 -26.97 0.13 -21.24
C GLY A 40 -28.00 0.29 -20.12
N PHE A 41 -28.85 -0.71 -19.87
CA PHE A 41 -29.83 -0.68 -18.78
C PHE A 41 -29.39 -1.58 -17.63
N SER A 42 -29.60 -1.13 -16.39
CA SER A 42 -29.39 -1.96 -15.20
C SER A 42 -30.20 -3.26 -15.32
N MET A 43 -29.58 -4.39 -15.01
CA MET A 43 -30.20 -5.71 -15.10
C MET A 43 -30.93 -6.03 -13.79
N PRO A 44 -32.28 -6.09 -13.78
CA PRO A 44 -33.05 -6.27 -12.55
C PRO A 44 -33.16 -7.73 -12.11
N PHE A 45 -32.70 -8.66 -12.94
CA PHE A 45 -32.72 -10.10 -12.68
C PHE A 45 -31.30 -10.65 -12.65
N THR A 46 -31.16 -11.80 -12.03
CA THR A 46 -29.87 -12.46 -11.88
C THR A 46 -29.48 -13.21 -13.14
N GLN A 47 -28.22 -13.04 -13.57
CA GLN A 47 -27.59 -13.74 -14.68
C GLN A 47 -26.42 -14.56 -14.16
N THR A 48 -26.21 -15.75 -14.71
CA THR A 48 -25.04 -16.56 -14.40
C THR A 48 -23.80 -16.02 -15.12
N PHE A 49 -22.73 -15.86 -14.35
CA PHE A 49 -21.39 -15.51 -14.81
C PHE A 49 -20.41 -16.60 -14.41
N TYR A 50 -19.54 -16.96 -15.33
CA TYR A 50 -18.37 -17.81 -15.11
C TYR A 50 -17.21 -16.95 -14.62
N VAL A 51 -16.52 -17.45 -13.60
CA VAL A 51 -15.45 -16.72 -12.93
C VAL A 51 -14.13 -17.44 -13.14
N TYR A 52 -13.12 -16.70 -13.57
CA TYR A 52 -11.76 -17.20 -13.74
C TYR A 52 -10.79 -16.38 -12.89
N GLN A 53 -9.98 -17.07 -12.10
CA GLN A 53 -8.93 -16.48 -11.30
C GLN A 53 -7.60 -16.64 -12.01
N TYR A 54 -6.92 -15.52 -12.23
CA TYR A 54 -5.59 -15.43 -12.79
C TYR A 54 -4.59 -15.16 -11.67
N GLN A 55 -3.57 -15.99 -11.56
CA GLN A 55 -2.48 -15.81 -10.61
C GLN A 55 -1.16 -15.85 -11.36
N VAL A 56 -0.24 -14.97 -10.98
CA VAL A 56 1.13 -15.03 -11.51
C VAL A 56 1.83 -16.23 -10.87
N VAL A 57 2.41 -17.09 -11.69
CA VAL A 57 3.16 -18.28 -11.24
C VAL A 57 4.62 -18.04 -11.55
N ASP A 58 5.39 -17.77 -10.50
CA ASP A 58 6.85 -17.58 -10.48
C ASP A 58 7.42 -16.53 -11.45
N ASP A 59 8.71 -16.23 -11.31
CA ASP A 59 9.46 -15.14 -11.98
C ASP A 59 9.57 -15.28 -13.52
N SER A 60 8.90 -16.25 -14.12
CA SER A 60 9.02 -16.63 -15.53
C SER A 60 7.91 -16.05 -16.43
N ASN A 61 7.18 -15.02 -15.97
CA ASN A 61 6.00 -14.46 -16.64
C ASN A 61 4.88 -15.49 -16.90
N GLY A 62 4.89 -16.62 -16.19
CA GLY A 62 3.83 -17.62 -16.22
C GLY A 62 2.58 -17.13 -15.47
N PHE A 63 1.41 -17.56 -15.91
CA PHE A 63 0.17 -17.38 -15.16
C PHE A 63 -0.58 -18.70 -15.08
N SER A 64 -1.20 -18.96 -13.93
CA SER A 64 -2.22 -20.00 -13.81
C SER A 64 -3.59 -19.39 -13.98
N ILE A 65 -4.47 -20.15 -14.62
CA ILE A 65 -5.90 -19.84 -14.70
C ILE A 65 -6.63 -20.94 -13.93
N THR A 66 -7.43 -20.54 -12.97
CA THR A 66 -8.34 -21.44 -12.25
C THR A 66 -9.77 -21.02 -12.51
N ARG A 67 -10.59 -21.93 -13.05
CA ARG A 67 -12.04 -21.72 -13.17
C ARG A 67 -12.65 -21.95 -11.79
N LEU A 68 -13.37 -20.95 -11.28
CA LEU A 68 -14.12 -21.03 -10.03
C LEU A 68 -15.58 -21.43 -10.33
N ASP A 69 -16.35 -21.67 -9.27
CA ASP A 69 -17.77 -21.94 -9.41
C ASP A 69 -18.50 -20.74 -10.04
N PRO A 70 -19.41 -20.97 -11.01
CA PRO A 70 -20.22 -19.92 -11.57
C PRO A 70 -21.04 -19.22 -10.50
N ILE A 71 -21.24 -17.92 -10.68
CA ILE A 71 -22.01 -17.10 -9.75
C ILE A 71 -23.18 -16.44 -10.44
N ASN A 72 -24.22 -16.17 -9.67
CA ASN A 72 -25.43 -15.53 -10.12
C ASN A 72 -25.39 -14.07 -9.66
N LEU A 73 -25.23 -13.13 -10.60
CA LEU A 73 -25.12 -11.70 -10.33
C LEU A 73 -26.29 -10.93 -10.91
N ALA A 74 -26.82 -9.99 -10.14
CA ALA A 74 -27.71 -8.92 -10.57
C ALA A 74 -27.05 -7.56 -10.28
N ASP A 75 -27.62 -6.45 -10.78
CA ASP A 75 -27.15 -5.11 -10.42
C ASP A 75 -27.22 -4.91 -8.89
N GLY A 76 -26.12 -4.47 -8.29
CA GLY A 76 -26.00 -4.30 -6.83
C GLY A 76 -25.54 -5.55 -6.07
N SER A 77 -25.35 -6.70 -6.75
CA SER A 77 -24.81 -7.90 -6.10
C SER A 77 -23.39 -7.69 -5.59
N THR A 78 -23.05 -8.34 -4.47
CA THR A 78 -21.70 -8.36 -3.91
C THR A 78 -21.04 -9.70 -4.12
N TYR A 79 -19.72 -9.72 -4.31
CA TYR A 79 -18.93 -10.95 -4.36
C TYR A 79 -17.82 -10.90 -3.32
N ILE A 80 -17.65 -12.02 -2.63
CA ILE A 80 -16.57 -12.21 -1.66
C ILE A 80 -15.45 -12.96 -2.36
N TYR A 81 -14.32 -12.30 -2.53
CA TYR A 81 -13.14 -12.89 -3.14
C TYR A 81 -12.40 -13.80 -2.17
N PRO A 82 -11.87 -14.94 -2.63
CA PRO A 82 -10.96 -15.77 -1.83
C PRO A 82 -9.76 -14.97 -1.33
N ASN A 83 -9.58 -14.88 0.00
CA ASN A 83 -8.40 -14.25 0.61
C ASN A 83 -7.21 -15.22 0.64
N SER A 84 -6.79 -15.66 -0.54
CA SER A 84 -5.56 -16.43 -0.74
C SER A 84 -4.35 -15.50 -0.63
N PRO A 85 -3.18 -15.95 -0.13
CA PRO A 85 -1.96 -15.13 -0.02
C PRO A 85 -1.46 -14.48 -1.32
N ILE A 86 -2.04 -14.84 -2.47
CA ILE A 86 -1.57 -14.43 -3.78
C ILE A 86 -2.56 -13.45 -4.39
N SER A 87 -2.06 -12.24 -4.69
CA SER A 87 -2.79 -11.23 -5.47
C SER A 87 -3.25 -11.83 -6.80
N SER A 88 -4.51 -11.61 -7.15
CA SER A 88 -5.18 -12.32 -8.24
C SER A 88 -6.04 -11.38 -9.07
N ILE A 89 -6.22 -11.69 -10.34
CA ILE A 89 -7.21 -11.03 -11.20
C ILE A 89 -8.39 -11.96 -11.38
N PHE A 90 -9.59 -11.46 -11.10
CA PHE A 90 -10.83 -12.20 -11.28
C PHE A 90 -11.53 -11.68 -12.52
N TYR A 91 -11.80 -12.57 -13.46
CA TYR A 91 -12.48 -12.28 -14.70
C TYR A 91 -13.88 -12.90 -14.70
N PHE A 92 -14.88 -12.12 -15.13
CA PHE A 92 -16.29 -12.49 -15.13
C PHE A 92 -16.83 -12.48 -16.56
N ASN A 93 -17.44 -13.58 -17.00
CA ASN A 93 -18.00 -13.72 -18.35
C ASN A 93 -19.38 -14.40 -18.32
N SER A 94 -20.30 -14.01 -19.19
CA SER A 94 -21.58 -14.71 -19.36
C SER A 94 -21.45 -16.02 -20.15
N VAL A 95 -20.30 -16.26 -20.78
CA VAL A 95 -19.96 -17.49 -21.50
C VAL A 95 -18.84 -18.22 -20.76
N ASP A 96 -18.92 -19.54 -20.68
CA ASP A 96 -17.91 -20.41 -20.07
C ASP A 96 -16.68 -20.54 -20.98
N GLN A 97 -15.96 -19.44 -21.13
CA GLN A 97 -14.74 -19.37 -21.89
C GLN A 97 -13.68 -18.58 -21.13
N ALA A 98 -12.57 -19.25 -20.82
CA ALA A 98 -11.38 -18.60 -20.30
C ALA A 98 -10.75 -17.71 -21.39
N PRO A 99 -10.30 -16.49 -21.04
CA PRO A 99 -9.46 -15.68 -21.91
C PRO A 99 -8.19 -16.43 -22.34
N SER A 100 -7.84 -16.36 -23.62
CA SER A 100 -6.72 -17.10 -24.22
C SER A 100 -5.34 -16.57 -23.82
N ASP A 101 -5.27 -15.27 -23.49
CA ASP A 101 -4.02 -14.56 -23.23
C ASP A 101 -4.27 -13.24 -22.48
N TRP A 102 -3.19 -12.59 -22.04
CA TRP A 102 -3.25 -11.29 -21.36
C TRP A 102 -3.85 -10.15 -22.21
N GLY A 103 -3.65 -10.17 -23.52
CA GLY A 103 -4.21 -9.17 -24.43
C GLY A 103 -5.73 -9.26 -24.46
N SER A 104 -6.27 -10.49 -24.45
CA SER A 104 -7.71 -10.71 -24.35
C SER A 104 -8.27 -10.14 -23.05
N LEU A 105 -7.64 -10.36 -21.89
CA LEU A 105 -8.06 -9.74 -20.61
C LEU A 105 -8.16 -8.21 -20.66
N ALA A 106 -7.18 -7.54 -21.27
CA ALA A 106 -7.13 -6.08 -21.35
C ALA A 106 -8.25 -5.47 -22.21
N THR A 107 -8.83 -6.25 -23.12
CA THR A 107 -9.96 -5.84 -23.98
C THR A 107 -11.32 -6.17 -23.38
N LEU A 108 -11.37 -6.93 -22.29
CA LEU A 108 -12.60 -7.40 -21.67
C LEU A 108 -13.08 -6.43 -20.58
N THR A 109 -14.40 -6.26 -20.50
CA THR A 109 -15.07 -5.20 -19.73
C THR A 109 -15.47 -5.60 -18.30
N GLY A 110 -15.02 -6.76 -17.80
CA GLY A 110 -15.48 -7.32 -16.53
C GLY A 110 -14.40 -8.05 -15.74
N PHE A 111 -13.36 -7.34 -15.29
CA PHE A 111 -12.35 -7.89 -14.39
C PHE A 111 -12.17 -7.04 -13.13
N VAL A 112 -11.73 -7.69 -12.06
CA VAL A 112 -11.35 -7.06 -10.79
C VAL A 112 -9.96 -7.52 -10.39
N ASN A 113 -9.10 -6.59 -10.01
CA ASN A 113 -7.78 -6.90 -9.48
C ASN A 113 -7.85 -6.92 -7.94
N LEU A 114 -7.66 -8.08 -7.31
CA LEU A 114 -7.52 -8.18 -5.86
C LEU A 114 -6.04 -8.22 -5.50
N ARG A 115 -5.59 -7.21 -4.78
CA ARG A 115 -4.28 -7.17 -4.14
C ARG A 115 -4.38 -7.64 -2.70
N VAL A 116 -3.77 -8.78 -2.43
CA VAL A 116 -3.61 -9.30 -1.08
C VAL A 116 -2.21 -8.94 -0.60
N LEU A 117 -2.15 -8.06 0.39
CA LEU A 117 -0.89 -7.57 0.96
C LEU A 117 -0.32 -8.63 1.92
N PRO A 118 0.97 -8.94 1.83
CA PRO A 118 1.58 -9.99 2.63
C PRO A 118 1.50 -9.67 4.12
N SER A 119 1.16 -10.67 4.92
CA SER A 119 1.19 -10.57 6.38
C SER A 119 2.50 -11.16 6.91
N GLN A 120 3.40 -10.30 7.36
CA GLN A 120 4.60 -10.70 8.10
C GLN A 120 4.36 -10.57 9.60
N ASP A 121 4.94 -11.47 10.38
CA ASP A 121 4.85 -11.45 11.84
C ASP A 121 5.89 -10.49 12.44
N TYR A 122 5.42 -9.38 12.99
CA TYR A 122 6.22 -8.40 13.71
C TYR A 122 5.92 -8.40 15.22
N GLY A 123 5.39 -9.50 15.77
CA GLY A 123 4.97 -9.63 17.17
C GLY A 123 6.04 -9.18 18.17
N ARG A 124 7.32 -9.51 17.93
CA ARG A 124 8.43 -9.05 18.78
C ARG A 124 8.52 -7.53 18.98
N TYR A 125 8.00 -6.75 18.03
CA TYR A 125 7.98 -5.30 18.05
C TYR A 125 6.63 -4.71 18.45
N LEU A 126 5.53 -5.39 18.09
CA LEU A 126 4.17 -4.83 18.13
C LEU A 126 3.27 -5.46 19.21
N ASP A 127 3.51 -6.71 19.61
CA ASP A 127 2.62 -7.47 20.49
C ASP A 127 3.18 -7.59 21.92
N PRO A 128 2.51 -7.00 22.94
CA PRO A 128 2.88 -7.14 24.34
C PRO A 128 2.92 -8.57 24.89
N ALA A 129 2.21 -9.52 24.28
CA ALA A 129 2.21 -10.92 24.68
C ALA A 129 3.39 -11.72 24.11
N HIS A 130 4.14 -11.17 23.15
CA HIS A 130 5.24 -11.88 22.51
C HIS A 130 6.44 -12.02 23.47
N PRO A 131 7.11 -13.19 23.55
CA PRO A 131 8.20 -13.42 24.51
C PRO A 131 9.39 -12.46 24.42
N GLN A 132 9.60 -11.86 23.26
CA GLN A 132 10.68 -10.91 22.98
C GLN A 132 10.25 -9.43 23.05
N TYR A 133 9.01 -9.14 23.48
CA TYR A 133 8.52 -7.78 23.61
C TYR A 133 8.97 -7.14 24.94
N PRO A 134 9.32 -5.83 24.96
CA PRO A 134 9.44 -4.93 23.82
C PRO A 134 10.84 -4.98 23.18
N THR A 135 10.94 -5.48 21.94
CA THR A 135 12.13 -5.25 21.12
C THR A 135 12.03 -3.85 20.48
N PRO A 136 13.04 -2.98 20.60
CA PRO A 136 13.02 -1.68 19.93
C PRO A 136 13.07 -1.84 18.41
N VAL A 137 12.28 -1.06 17.69
CA VAL A 137 12.35 -0.99 16.22
C VAL A 137 13.50 -0.06 15.86
N THR A 138 14.57 -0.58 15.25
CA THR A 138 15.73 0.20 14.85
C THR A 138 15.63 0.65 13.38
N TRP A 139 16.50 1.59 12.98
CA TRP A 139 16.63 1.97 11.58
C TRP A 139 16.87 0.76 10.65
N GLU A 140 17.72 -0.18 11.06
CA GLU A 140 18.07 -1.34 10.24
C GLU A 140 16.84 -2.23 9.97
N VAL A 141 15.94 -2.35 10.95
CA VAL A 141 14.65 -3.04 10.81
C VAL A 141 13.76 -2.31 9.81
N ILE A 142 13.58 -0.99 9.94
CA ILE A 142 12.77 -0.20 8.99
C ILE A 142 13.36 -0.25 7.58
N TYR A 143 14.68 -0.21 7.47
CA TYR A 143 15.35 -0.31 6.19
C TYR A 143 15.06 -1.66 5.53
N GLN A 144 15.29 -2.78 6.23
CA GLN A 144 15.11 -4.11 5.67
C GLN A 144 13.65 -4.43 5.36
N GLU A 145 12.75 -4.15 6.31
CA GLU A 145 11.35 -4.60 6.22
C GLU A 145 10.46 -3.67 5.39
N VAL A 146 10.87 -2.42 5.17
CA VAL A 146 10.06 -1.40 4.48
C VAL A 146 10.83 -0.73 3.35
N LEU A 147 12.00 -0.14 3.63
CA LEU A 147 12.64 0.79 2.69
C LEU A 147 13.50 0.13 1.61
N GLN A 148 13.96 -1.10 1.82
CA GLN A 148 14.89 -1.81 0.93
C GLN A 148 14.29 -1.97 -0.46
N THR A 149 13.02 -2.37 -0.55
CA THR A 149 12.32 -2.50 -1.83
C THR A 149 12.24 -1.16 -2.57
N TYR A 150 12.02 -0.05 -1.87
CA TYR A 150 12.01 1.28 -2.50
C TYR A 150 13.39 1.74 -2.92
N ALA A 151 14.43 1.43 -2.14
CA ALA A 151 15.81 1.72 -2.49
C ALA A 151 16.21 1.00 -3.79
N LEU A 152 15.72 -0.22 -4.00
CA LEU A 152 15.94 -1.00 -5.22
C LEU A 152 15.13 -0.47 -6.40
N LEU A 153 13.85 -0.15 -6.21
CA LEU A 153 12.96 0.30 -7.29
C LEU A 153 13.20 1.75 -7.73
N PHE A 154 13.71 2.60 -6.85
CA PHE A 154 13.92 4.02 -7.11
C PHE A 154 15.37 4.45 -6.89
N PRO A 155 16.34 3.91 -7.66
CA PRO A 155 17.77 4.21 -7.46
C PRO A 155 18.09 5.71 -7.62
N ALA A 156 17.36 6.43 -8.47
CA ALA A 156 17.50 7.87 -8.61
C ALA A 156 17.09 8.66 -7.35
N MET A 157 16.17 8.13 -6.52
CA MET A 157 15.85 8.75 -5.23
C MET A 157 16.98 8.55 -4.23
N THR A 158 17.66 7.40 -4.28
CA THR A 158 18.84 7.13 -3.45
C THR A 158 19.96 8.14 -3.68
N GLU A 159 20.09 8.71 -4.88
CA GLU A 159 21.05 9.80 -5.16
C GLU A 159 20.67 11.13 -4.50
N VAL A 160 19.36 11.43 -4.41
CA VAL A 160 18.87 12.71 -3.85
C VAL A 160 18.77 12.63 -2.32
N LEU A 161 18.31 11.50 -1.81
CA LEU A 161 18.12 11.21 -0.40
C LEU A 161 18.55 9.76 -0.13
N PRO A 162 19.85 9.54 0.15
CA PRO A 162 20.36 8.20 0.40
C PRO A 162 19.63 7.51 1.56
N PHE A 163 19.25 6.25 1.37
CA PHE A 163 18.65 5.39 2.40
C PHE A 163 19.70 4.94 3.43
N THR A 164 20.30 5.90 4.13
CA THR A 164 21.26 5.67 5.21
C THR A 164 20.70 6.15 6.54
N LYS A 165 21.25 5.60 7.63
CA LYS A 165 20.84 5.91 9.00
C LYS A 165 20.93 7.41 9.29
N GLU A 166 21.99 8.07 8.84
CA GLU A 166 22.25 9.49 9.11
C GLU A 166 21.18 10.40 8.51
N ASN A 167 20.58 9.99 7.39
CA ASN A 167 19.57 10.78 6.69
C ASN A 167 18.15 10.49 7.19
N TRP A 168 17.87 9.25 7.61
CA TRP A 168 16.51 8.79 7.91
C TRP A 168 16.22 8.54 9.39
N ASP A 169 17.22 8.23 10.21
CA ASP A 169 17.06 7.92 11.64
C ASP A 169 16.96 9.20 12.49
N ASN A 170 15.96 10.03 12.19
CA ASN A 170 15.68 11.27 12.89
C ASN A 170 14.17 11.58 12.94
N GLY A 171 13.79 12.38 13.94
CA GLY A 171 12.38 12.71 14.21
C GLY A 171 11.66 13.41 13.05
N THR A 172 12.36 14.18 12.23
CA THR A 172 11.77 14.82 11.03
C THR A 172 11.31 13.76 10.03
N MET A 173 12.20 12.83 9.67
CA MET A 173 11.89 11.81 8.68
C MET A 173 10.85 10.82 9.22
N ALA A 174 10.91 10.50 10.51
CA ALA A 174 9.85 9.73 11.18
C ALA A 174 8.48 10.41 11.07
N ALA A 175 8.40 11.72 11.35
CA ALA A 175 7.16 12.49 11.21
C ALA A 175 6.67 12.55 9.75
N MET A 176 7.58 12.72 8.80
CA MET A 176 7.24 12.69 7.38
C MET A 176 6.71 11.32 6.97
N MET A 177 7.36 10.22 7.37
CA MET A 177 6.88 8.87 7.06
C MET A 177 5.50 8.61 7.64
N LEU A 178 5.25 8.98 8.89
CA LEU A 178 3.93 8.88 9.53
C LEU A 178 2.84 9.59 8.72
N GLN A 179 3.13 10.80 8.25
CA GLN A 179 2.18 11.54 7.42
C GLN A 179 1.89 10.79 6.11
N ARG A 180 2.93 10.22 5.49
CA ARG A 180 2.85 9.57 4.17
C ARG A 180 2.16 8.21 4.20
N VAL A 181 2.18 7.52 5.32
CA VAL A 181 1.45 6.24 5.50
C VAL A 181 0.05 6.43 6.08
N SER A 182 -0.38 7.68 6.32
CA SER A 182 -1.75 7.96 6.78
C SER A 182 -2.76 7.55 5.72
N LEU A 183 -3.81 6.86 6.16
CA LEU A 183 -4.95 6.48 5.32
C LEU A 183 -5.72 7.71 4.79
N ASP A 184 -5.58 8.88 5.41
CA ASP A 184 -6.14 10.12 4.87
C ASP A 184 -5.55 10.49 3.51
N LEU A 185 -4.32 10.05 3.25
CA LEU A 185 -3.68 10.22 1.95
C LEU A 185 -3.96 9.06 1.00
N TRP A 186 -4.76 8.05 1.38
CA TRP A 186 -4.92 6.82 0.59
C TRP A 186 -5.27 7.06 -0.88
N THR A 187 -6.08 8.07 -1.20
CA THR A 187 -6.47 8.41 -2.59
C THR A 187 -5.47 9.37 -3.28
N SER A 188 -4.49 9.87 -2.54
CA SER A 188 -3.48 10.83 -2.98
C SER A 188 -2.24 10.14 -3.55
N SER A 189 -1.59 10.80 -4.50
CA SER A 189 -0.23 10.45 -4.95
C SER A 189 0.84 10.68 -3.88
N LEU A 190 0.46 11.29 -2.75
CA LEU A 190 1.34 11.50 -1.61
C LEU A 190 1.38 10.31 -0.65
N PHE A 191 0.50 9.31 -0.80
CA PHE A 191 0.53 8.09 0.00
C PHE A 191 1.79 7.28 -0.30
N MET A 192 2.39 6.69 0.74
CA MET A 192 3.56 5.83 0.61
C MET A 192 3.18 4.37 0.96
N PRO A 193 3.41 3.42 0.02
CA PRO A 193 3.83 3.64 -1.36
C PRO A 193 2.68 4.14 -2.24
N ILE A 194 3.03 4.83 -3.32
CA ILE A 194 2.07 5.25 -4.34
C ILE A 194 1.34 4.03 -4.93
N THR A 195 1.99 2.86 -4.97
CA THR A 195 1.40 1.61 -5.47
C THR A 195 0.47 0.93 -4.46
N ARG A 196 0.43 1.39 -3.21
CA ARG A 196 -0.38 0.86 -2.09
C ARG A 196 -0.09 -0.59 -1.72
N ASP A 197 1.15 -1.03 -1.95
CA ASP A 197 1.60 -2.41 -1.68
C ASP A 197 2.24 -2.58 -0.29
N MET A 198 1.96 -1.69 0.67
CA MET A 198 2.46 -1.78 2.04
C MET A 198 1.37 -2.33 2.97
N SER A 199 1.67 -3.39 3.70
CA SER A 199 0.72 -4.04 4.60
C SER A 199 0.48 -3.23 5.88
N ASN A 200 -0.63 -3.50 6.56
CA ASN A 200 -0.96 -2.86 7.85
C ASN A 200 0.15 -3.11 8.89
N ASN A 201 0.77 -4.29 8.88
CA ASN A 201 1.84 -4.65 9.81
C ASN A 201 3.10 -3.79 9.56
N GLN A 202 3.43 -3.53 8.29
CA GLN A 202 4.53 -2.61 7.94
C GLN A 202 4.22 -1.17 8.36
N ILE A 203 2.98 -0.71 8.16
CA ILE A 203 2.52 0.61 8.64
C ILE A 203 2.66 0.71 10.16
N ALA A 204 2.21 -0.32 10.90
CA ALA A 204 2.34 -0.37 12.36
C ALA A 204 3.80 -0.37 12.82
N LEU A 205 4.70 -1.02 12.08
CA LEU A 205 6.14 -1.01 12.35
C LEU A 205 6.73 0.40 12.19
N ILE A 206 6.34 1.15 11.15
CA ILE A 206 6.74 2.55 10.96
C ILE A 206 6.23 3.42 12.10
N GLN A 207 4.97 3.22 12.51
CA GLN A 207 4.38 3.94 13.64
C GLN A 207 5.18 3.71 14.92
N LYS A 208 5.49 2.45 15.22
CA LYS A 208 6.27 2.06 16.39
C LYS A 208 7.69 2.65 16.40
N TRP A 209 8.36 2.67 15.24
CA TRP A 209 9.66 3.32 15.09
C TRP A 209 9.57 4.83 15.33
N ALA A 210 8.55 5.50 14.77
CA ALA A 210 8.37 6.93 14.92
C ALA A 210 8.06 7.37 16.36
N GLU A 211 7.34 6.56 17.14
CA GLU A 211 7.13 6.78 18.58
C GLU A 211 8.44 6.94 19.36
N GLY A 212 9.51 6.25 18.94
CA GLY A 212 10.83 6.33 19.55
C GLY A 212 11.42 7.74 19.56
N PHE A 213 11.10 8.55 18.55
CA PHE A 213 11.52 9.94 18.46
C PHE A 213 10.64 10.90 19.24
N GLN A 214 9.34 10.60 19.34
CA GLN A 214 8.39 11.42 20.10
C GLN A 214 8.68 11.35 21.61
N LYS A 215 9.03 10.16 22.12
CA LYS A 215 9.43 9.98 23.53
C LYS A 215 10.74 10.71 23.87
N GLY A 216 11.64 10.89 22.91
CA GLY A 216 12.85 11.72 23.06
C GLY A 216 12.62 13.23 22.88
N ALA A 217 11.54 13.62 22.18
CA ALA A 217 11.21 15.01 21.87
C ALA A 217 10.45 15.74 23.00
N ALA A 218 10.06 15.06 24.08
CA ALA A 218 9.43 15.67 25.25
C ALA A 218 10.33 16.72 25.97
N GLY A 219 11.60 16.85 25.57
CA GLY A 219 12.49 17.95 25.97
C GLY A 219 12.79 19.01 24.90
N LYS A 220 12.26 18.90 23.67
CA LYS A 220 12.55 19.80 22.53
C LYS A 220 11.35 19.98 21.59
N ALA A 221 10.13 19.99 22.11
CA ALA A 221 8.90 20.04 21.33
C ALA A 221 8.58 21.41 20.67
N GLU A 222 9.57 22.28 20.43
CA GLU A 222 9.32 23.65 19.94
C GLU A 222 9.74 23.96 18.50
N GLN A 223 10.23 23.01 17.69
CA GLN A 223 10.72 23.37 16.34
C GLN A 223 10.39 22.46 15.15
N LEU A 224 9.59 21.39 15.28
CA LEU A 224 9.28 20.52 14.14
C LEU A 224 7.82 20.58 13.70
N TYR A 225 7.31 21.81 13.51
CA TYR A 225 6.23 22.05 12.56
C TYR A 225 6.83 22.11 11.15
N ILE A 226 6.87 20.97 10.45
CA ILE A 226 7.02 21.00 8.99
C ILE A 226 5.71 21.55 8.46
N GLN A 227 5.73 22.75 7.90
CA GLN A 227 4.53 23.33 7.33
C GLN A 227 3.96 22.38 6.25
N PRO A 228 2.63 22.13 6.25
CA PRO A 228 2.02 21.31 5.22
C PRO A 228 2.33 21.91 3.83
N GLY A 229 2.94 21.11 2.94
CA GLY A 229 3.27 21.50 1.57
C GLY A 229 4.76 21.54 1.20
N ILE A 230 5.68 21.28 2.14
CA ILE A 230 7.12 21.26 1.83
C ILE A 230 7.52 19.91 1.22
N SER A 231 7.98 19.93 -0.03
CA SER A 231 8.52 18.76 -0.73
C SER A 231 9.87 18.31 -0.14
N PRO A 232 10.27 17.03 -0.28
CA PRO A 232 11.58 16.54 0.17
C PRO A 232 12.76 17.37 -0.37
N ARG A 233 12.66 17.91 -1.59
CA ARG A 233 13.66 18.83 -2.18
C ARG A 233 13.77 20.15 -1.42
N GLN A 234 12.65 20.75 -1.01
CA GLN A 234 12.65 21.99 -0.25
C GLN A 234 13.23 21.78 1.15
N TYR A 235 12.93 20.64 1.80
CA TYR A 235 13.52 20.27 3.07
C TYR A 235 15.05 20.08 2.98
N LEU A 236 15.54 19.35 1.97
CA LEU A 236 16.97 19.17 1.75
C LEU A 236 17.68 20.49 1.44
N ARG A 237 17.02 21.41 0.72
CA ARG A 237 17.53 22.77 0.50
C ARG A 237 17.63 23.53 1.82
N GLN A 238 16.65 23.40 2.69
CA GLN A 238 16.65 24.03 4.02
C GLN A 238 17.77 23.47 4.91
N GLN A 239 17.94 22.16 4.97
CA GLN A 239 19.07 21.55 5.69
C GLN A 239 20.44 21.98 5.16
N LYS A 240 20.59 22.10 3.82
CA LYS A 240 21.82 22.62 3.21
C LYS A 240 22.07 24.06 3.63
N LEU A 241 21.04 24.91 3.62
CA LEU A 241 21.13 26.30 4.06
C LEU A 241 21.50 26.40 5.54
N ASP A 242 20.85 25.64 6.42
CA ASP A 242 21.14 25.64 7.86
C ASP A 242 22.57 25.17 8.17
N LYS A 243 23.10 24.20 7.42
CA LYS A 243 24.51 23.79 7.51
C LYS A 243 25.47 24.88 7.04
N ILE A 244 25.10 25.68 6.04
CA ILE A 244 25.89 26.83 5.57
C ILE A 244 25.87 27.95 6.60
N TYR A 245 24.71 28.32 7.13
CA TYR A 245 24.58 29.37 8.14
C TYR A 245 25.29 29.01 9.46
N LYS A 246 25.23 27.74 9.89
CA LYS A 246 26.01 27.25 11.06
C LYS A 246 27.52 27.23 10.82
N LYS A 247 27.98 27.07 9.57
CA LYS A 247 29.41 27.18 9.23
C LYS A 247 29.88 28.64 9.13
N GLN A 248 28.99 29.58 8.83
CA GLN A 248 29.31 31.00 8.67
C GLN A 248 29.23 31.81 9.97
N THR A 249 28.75 31.21 11.07
CA THR A 249 28.66 31.89 12.37
C THR A 249 29.37 31.08 13.47
N PRO A 250 30.71 31.12 13.58
CA PRO A 250 31.42 30.42 14.65
C PRO A 250 31.38 31.15 16.01
N GLU A 251 30.99 32.42 16.07
CA GLU A 251 31.10 33.22 17.29
C GLU A 251 29.82 34.03 17.55
N LEU A 252 29.09 33.61 18.58
CA LEU A 252 28.35 34.43 19.56
C LEU A 252 27.80 33.46 20.62
N ARG A 253 28.72 32.93 21.43
CA ARG A 253 28.49 32.45 22.79
C ARG A 253 29.55 33.07 23.68
#